data_AF-A0A7S2SM03-F1
#
_entry.id   AF-A0A7S2SM03-F1
#
_cell.length_a   1.000
_cell.length_b   1.000
_cell.length_c   1.000
_cell.angle_alpha   90.00
_cell.angle_beta   90.00
_cell.angle_gamma   90.00
#
_symmetry.space_group_name_H-M   'P 1'
#
loop_
_entity.id
_entity.type
_entity.pdbx_description
1 polymer ?
#
loop_
_entity_poly.entity_id
_entity_poly.type
_entity_poly.pdbx_seq_one_letter_code
_entity_poly.pdbx_strand_id
1 'polypeptide(L)'
;MSHKQKFKLKPKPFETKPKPEMKIGFTLLCIASATSARSLTGSLRTATSEQVEQGLDRPGEWVHCANQGGECARMPQDKQVWVRYSNSQGRIFYKRAFQKALCTDGYFGVQPDANTDKACSFYN
;
A
#
# COMPACT_ATOMS: atom_id res chain seq x y z
N MET A 1 -18.47 -44.87 -2.26
CA MET A 1 -17.67 -44.78 -1.02
C MET A 1 -16.58 -43.73 -1.23
N SER A 2 -16.82 -42.48 -0.81
CA SER A 2 -15.89 -41.34 -1.05
C SER A 2 -14.86 -41.23 0.07
N HIS A 3 -13.61 -41.53 -0.23
CA HIS A 3 -12.48 -41.23 0.65
C HIS A 3 -12.13 -39.74 0.60
N LYS A 4 -12.45 -39.00 1.67
CA LYS A 4 -11.94 -37.63 1.90
C LYS A 4 -10.52 -37.72 2.44
N GLN A 5 -9.50 -37.48 1.61
CA GLN A 5 -8.12 -37.28 2.08
C GLN A 5 -8.00 -35.89 2.73
N LYS A 6 -7.78 -35.87 4.05
CA LYS A 6 -7.43 -34.66 4.81
C LYS A 6 -5.93 -34.37 4.63
N PHE A 7 -5.60 -33.41 3.77
CA PHE A 7 -4.25 -32.85 3.71
C PHE A 7 -4.00 -31.95 4.94
N LYS A 8 -3.21 -32.46 5.90
CA LYS A 8 -2.67 -31.67 7.01
C LYS A 8 -1.46 -30.89 6.50
N LEU A 9 -1.66 -29.64 6.09
CA LEU A 9 -0.56 -28.71 5.83
C LEU A 9 -0.06 -28.18 7.18
N LYS A 10 1.16 -28.58 7.57
CA LYS A 10 1.87 -28.01 8.72
C LYS A 10 2.28 -26.57 8.39
N PRO A 11 2.03 -25.56 9.25
CA PRO A 11 2.53 -24.22 9.03
C PRO A 11 4.06 -24.20 9.20
N LYS A 12 4.77 -23.61 8.23
CA LYS A 12 6.22 -23.38 8.30
C LYS A 12 6.52 -22.22 9.28
N PRO A 13 7.58 -22.29 10.09
CA PRO A 13 7.98 -21.20 10.97
C PRO A 13 8.43 -19.98 10.16
N PHE A 14 7.90 -18.80 10.53
CA PHE A 14 8.28 -17.51 9.97
C PHE A 14 9.59 -17.04 10.62
N GLU A 15 10.70 -17.08 9.88
CA GLU A 15 11.94 -16.41 10.26
C GLU A 15 11.75 -14.88 10.16
N THR A 16 11.76 -14.20 11.30
CA THR A 16 11.79 -12.73 11.37
C THR A 16 13.20 -12.23 11.11
N LYS A 17 13.45 -11.68 9.92
CA LYS A 17 14.70 -10.94 9.64
C LYS A 17 14.71 -9.60 10.39
N PRO A 18 15.86 -9.19 10.98
CA PRO A 18 15.98 -7.94 11.72
C PRO A 18 15.95 -6.69 10.82
N LYS A 19 15.34 -5.64 11.37
CA LYS A 19 15.11 -4.31 10.78
C LYS A 19 16.43 -3.52 10.67
N PRO A 20 16.72 -2.85 9.54
CA PRO A 20 17.88 -1.97 9.46
C PRO A 20 17.65 -0.68 10.26
N GLU A 21 18.60 -0.35 11.13
CA GLU A 21 18.69 0.94 11.82
C GLU A 21 19.10 2.04 10.84
N MET A 22 18.28 3.09 10.76
CA MET A 22 18.54 4.28 9.95
C MET A 22 19.08 5.38 10.85
N LYS A 23 20.38 5.67 10.73
CA LYS A 23 21.05 6.78 11.45
C LYS A 23 20.80 8.09 10.69
N ILE A 24 20.06 9.00 11.32
CA ILE A 24 19.77 10.34 10.80
C ILE A 24 20.88 11.28 11.27
N GLY A 25 21.77 11.68 10.35
CA GLY A 25 22.74 12.75 10.56
C GLY A 25 22.10 14.11 10.31
N PHE A 26 21.94 14.91 11.36
CA PHE A 26 21.34 16.24 11.29
C PHE A 26 22.47 17.28 11.21
N THR A 27 22.88 17.65 9.99
CA THR A 27 23.83 18.76 9.77
C THR A 27 23.02 20.05 9.62
N LEU A 28 22.98 20.85 10.68
CA LEU A 28 22.50 22.23 10.65
C LEU A 28 23.47 23.08 9.81
N LEU A 29 23.07 23.43 8.59
CA LEU A 29 23.71 24.47 7.79
C LEU A 29 22.85 25.73 7.90
N CYS A 30 23.29 26.67 8.75
CA CYS A 30 22.78 28.04 8.76
C CYS A 30 23.13 28.69 7.42
N ILE A 31 22.13 29.13 6.65
CA ILE A 31 22.37 30.07 5.55
C ILE A 31 21.49 31.29 5.78
N ALA A 32 22.18 32.43 5.81
CA ALA A 32 21.71 33.74 6.16
C ALA A 32 20.71 34.35 5.16
N SER A 33 19.96 35.28 5.72
CA SER A 33 19.02 36.25 5.18
C SER A 33 19.35 36.84 3.80
N ALA A 34 18.32 37.02 2.97
CA ALA A 34 18.22 38.16 2.06
C ALA A 34 16.75 38.48 1.77
N THR A 35 16.25 39.56 2.36
CA THR A 35 14.97 40.19 2.05
C THR A 35 15.08 40.81 0.66
N SER A 36 14.25 40.40 -0.29
CA SER A 36 14.03 41.16 -1.51
C SER A 36 12.54 41.17 -1.83
N ALA A 37 11.91 42.30 -1.49
CA ALA A 37 10.60 42.66 -1.97
C ALA A 37 10.68 42.85 -3.50
N ARG A 38 9.83 42.15 -4.25
CA ARG A 38 9.49 42.54 -5.61
C ARG A 38 7.98 42.56 -5.78
N SER A 39 7.53 43.75 -6.20
CA SER A 39 6.16 44.18 -6.35
C SER A 39 5.33 43.35 -7.31
N LEU A 40 4.05 43.30 -6.98
CA LEU A 40 2.91 42.81 -7.76
C LEU A 40 2.90 43.41 -9.18
N THR A 41 2.82 42.56 -10.21
CA THR A 41 2.10 42.86 -11.45
C THR A 41 1.76 41.55 -12.19
N GLY A 42 0.45 41.29 -12.29
CA GLY A 42 -0.23 40.61 -13.40
C GLY A 42 0.25 39.24 -13.88
N SER A 43 -0.61 38.23 -13.70
CA SER A 43 -1.24 37.56 -14.84
C SER A 43 -2.31 36.60 -14.32
N LEU A 44 -3.56 36.90 -14.61
CA LEU A 44 -4.68 35.99 -14.42
C LEU A 44 -4.46 34.78 -15.35
N ARG A 45 -3.76 33.76 -14.86
CA ARG A 45 -3.70 32.46 -15.52
C ARG A 45 -4.91 31.66 -15.08
N THR A 46 -5.90 31.62 -15.95
CA THR A 46 -6.86 30.53 -16.02
C THR A 46 -6.08 29.26 -16.33
N ALA A 47 -5.51 28.63 -15.29
CA ALA A 47 -5.00 27.27 -15.39
C ALA A 47 -6.20 26.34 -15.19
N THR A 48 -6.90 26.11 -16.30
CA THR A 48 -7.78 24.96 -16.47
C THR A 48 -7.03 23.69 -16.09
N SER A 49 -7.56 23.01 -15.07
CA SER A 49 -7.66 21.55 -14.93
C SER A 49 -6.55 20.71 -15.57
N GLU A 50 -5.47 20.47 -14.82
CA GLU A 50 -4.65 19.28 -14.99
C GLU A 50 -3.98 18.92 -13.65
N GLN A 51 -4.82 18.68 -12.64
CA GLN A 51 -4.40 18.04 -11.38
C GLN A 51 -4.95 16.61 -11.28
N VAL A 52 -4.94 15.88 -12.40
CA VAL A 52 -5.25 14.44 -12.43
C VAL A 52 -3.94 13.67 -12.51
N GLU A 53 -3.14 13.71 -11.45
CA GLU A 53 -2.04 12.75 -11.24
C GLU A 53 -1.56 12.71 -9.77
N GLN A 54 -2.50 12.84 -8.84
CA GLN A 54 -2.19 12.59 -7.42
C GLN A 54 -2.14 11.07 -7.17
N GLY A 55 -0.93 10.56 -6.95
CA GLY A 55 -0.71 9.21 -6.42
C GLY A 55 0.13 8.31 -7.31
N LEU A 56 1.15 8.85 -7.99
CA LEU A 56 2.19 8.02 -8.58
C LEU A 56 2.85 7.21 -7.47
N ASP A 57 2.54 5.92 -7.45
CA ASP A 57 3.31 4.81 -6.89
C ASP A 57 4.68 5.28 -6.37
N ARG A 58 4.75 5.75 -5.11
CA ARG A 58 6.03 6.04 -4.46
C ARG A 58 6.61 4.72 -4.01
N PRO A 59 7.86 4.38 -4.40
CA PRO A 59 8.45 3.12 -3.99
C PRO A 59 8.51 3.08 -2.47
N GLY A 60 8.04 1.98 -1.90
CA GLY A 60 8.01 1.75 -0.46
C GLY A 60 6.73 2.19 0.25
N GLU A 61 5.68 2.59 -0.47
CA GLU A 61 4.37 2.97 0.09
C GLU A 61 3.30 1.88 -0.11
N TRP A 62 2.30 1.87 0.77
CA TRP A 62 1.10 1.04 0.62
C TRP A 62 0.04 1.78 -0.17
N VAL A 63 -0.26 1.30 -1.37
CA VAL A 63 -1.22 1.94 -2.28
C VAL A 63 -2.54 1.19 -2.23
N HIS A 64 -3.62 1.89 -1.84
CA HIS A 64 -4.97 1.33 -1.87
C HIS A 64 -5.35 0.94 -3.30
N CYS A 65 -5.91 -0.26 -3.48
CA CYS A 65 -6.27 -0.76 -4.80
C CYS A 65 -7.69 -1.32 -4.92
N ALA A 66 -8.29 -1.82 -3.85
CA ALA A 66 -9.66 -2.36 -3.90
C ALA A 66 -10.31 -2.38 -2.52
N ASN A 67 -11.63 -2.21 -2.48
CA ASN A 67 -12.46 -2.51 -1.31
C ASN A 67 -12.80 -4.02 -1.26
N GLN A 68 -13.35 -4.49 -0.14
CA GLN A 68 -13.83 -5.86 0.03
C GLN A 68 -14.73 -6.29 -1.14
N GLY A 69 -14.48 -7.49 -1.67
CA GLY A 69 -15.20 -8.03 -2.83
C GLY A 69 -14.60 -7.62 -4.18
N GLY A 70 -13.69 -6.65 -4.22
CA GLY A 70 -13.04 -6.19 -5.44
C GLY A 70 -11.80 -6.99 -5.86
N GLU A 71 -11.21 -6.60 -6.98
CA GLU A 71 -9.93 -7.12 -7.48
C GLU A 71 -8.88 -6.00 -7.52
N CYS A 72 -7.71 -6.27 -6.94
CA CYS A 72 -6.54 -5.41 -6.98
C CYS A 72 -5.71 -5.78 -8.22
N ALA A 73 -5.94 -5.10 -9.36
CA ALA A 73 -5.26 -5.38 -10.64
C ALA A 73 -4.17 -4.36 -11.03
N ARG A 74 -4.08 -3.23 -10.31
CA ARG A 74 -3.06 -2.18 -10.54
C ARG A 74 -1.75 -2.51 -9.81
N MET A 75 -1.25 -3.75 -9.92
CA MET A 75 0.05 -4.11 -9.36
C MET A 75 1.12 -4.19 -10.46
N PRO A 76 2.41 -4.06 -10.10
CA PRO A 76 3.50 -4.30 -11.03
C PRO A 76 3.36 -5.65 -11.74
N GLN A 77 3.60 -5.64 -13.05
CA GLN A 77 3.37 -6.82 -13.91
C GLN A 77 4.59 -7.74 -14.01
N ASP A 78 5.74 -7.28 -13.52
CA ASP A 78 7.06 -7.86 -13.65
C ASP A 78 7.58 -8.49 -12.34
N LYS A 79 7.01 -8.12 -11.19
CA LYS A 79 7.43 -8.60 -9.87
C LYS A 79 6.26 -9.02 -8.98
N GLN A 80 6.55 -9.91 -8.03
CA GLN A 80 5.63 -10.17 -6.92
C GLN A 80 5.71 -9.05 -5.89
N VAL A 81 4.54 -8.55 -5.48
CA VAL A 81 4.41 -7.53 -4.43
C VAL A 81 3.71 -8.09 -3.21
N TRP A 82 3.88 -7.41 -2.08
CA TRP A 82 3.07 -7.66 -0.90
C TRP A 82 1.72 -7.00 -1.07
N VAL A 83 0.65 -7.72 -0.77
CA VAL A 83 -0.71 -7.20 -0.68
C VAL A 83 -1.16 -7.37 0.76
N ARG A 84 -1.67 -6.29 1.35
CA ARG A 84 -2.31 -6.32 2.65
C ARG A 84 -3.81 -6.22 2.49
N TYR A 85 -4.54 -6.96 3.32
CA TYR A 85 -5.98 -6.87 3.51
C TYR A 85 -6.24 -6.43 4.93
N SER A 86 -6.70 -5.20 5.08
CA SER A 86 -6.88 -4.55 6.37
C SER A 86 -8.33 -4.21 6.62
N ASN A 87 -8.73 -4.25 7.89
CA ASN A 87 -10.04 -3.80 8.32
C ASN A 87 -9.96 -2.50 9.14
N SER A 88 -11.11 -1.85 9.36
CA SER A 88 -11.20 -0.62 10.17
C SER A 88 -10.80 -0.80 11.64
N GLN A 89 -10.75 -2.04 12.13
CA GLN A 89 -10.35 -2.40 13.50
C GLN A 89 -8.83 -2.64 13.62
N GLY A 90 -8.04 -2.42 12.56
CA GLY A 90 -6.59 -2.56 12.58
C GLY A 90 -6.06 -3.98 12.40
N ARG A 91 -6.91 -4.97 12.10
CA ARG A 91 -6.44 -6.30 11.67
C ARG A 91 -5.90 -6.21 10.26
N ILE A 92 -4.71 -6.78 10.03
CA ILE A 92 -4.04 -6.76 8.74
C ILE A 92 -3.53 -8.16 8.40
N PHE A 93 -3.88 -8.63 7.20
CA PHE A 93 -3.43 -9.90 6.64
C PHE A 93 -2.57 -9.65 5.41
N TYR A 94 -1.47 -10.38 5.26
CA TYR A 94 -0.52 -10.16 4.16
C TYR A 94 -0.46 -11.38 3.25
N LYS A 95 -0.34 -11.14 1.94
CA LYS A 95 -0.12 -12.19 0.94
C LYS A 95 0.75 -11.66 -0.19
N ARG A 96 1.59 -12.52 -0.76
CA ARG A 96 2.32 -12.22 -1.99
C ARG A 96 1.41 -12.46 -3.18
N ALA A 97 1.37 -11.53 -4.11
CA ALA A 97 0.60 -11.65 -5.33
C ALA A 97 1.43 -11.17 -6.53
N PHE A 98 1.06 -11.66 -7.72
CA PHE A 98 1.67 -11.29 -8.99
C PHE A 98 0.55 -10.79 -9.89
N GLN A 99 0.68 -9.58 -10.43
CA GLN A 99 -0.28 -8.90 -11.33
C GLN A 99 -1.66 -8.58 -10.73
N LYS A 100 -2.30 -9.53 -10.05
CA LYS A 100 -3.63 -9.38 -9.46
C LYS A 100 -3.80 -10.09 -8.11
N ALA A 101 -4.69 -9.56 -7.27
CA ALA A 101 -5.11 -10.17 -6.01
C ALA A 101 -6.60 -9.93 -5.77
N LEU A 102 -7.32 -10.96 -5.33
CA LEU A 102 -8.72 -10.82 -4.94
C LEU A 102 -8.80 -10.22 -3.53
N CYS A 103 -9.57 -9.16 -3.37
CA CYS A 103 -9.77 -8.52 -2.08
C CYS A 103 -10.92 -9.15 -1.29
N THR A 104 -10.79 -10.44 -0.98
CA THR A 104 -11.84 -11.23 -0.34
C THR A 104 -11.33 -12.02 0.85
N ASP A 105 -12.22 -12.27 1.81
CA ASP A 105 -11.91 -13.09 2.99
C ASP A 105 -11.38 -14.48 2.60
N GLY A 106 -11.97 -15.09 1.56
CA GLY A 106 -11.55 -16.39 1.04
C GLY A 106 -10.14 -16.37 0.43
N TYR A 107 -9.75 -15.30 -0.27
CA TYR A 107 -8.40 -15.20 -0.84
C TYR A 107 -7.31 -15.08 0.24
N PHE A 108 -7.61 -14.38 1.35
CA PHE A 108 -6.71 -14.25 2.50
C PHE A 108 -6.87 -15.38 3.53
N GLY A 109 -7.85 -16.27 3.36
CA GLY A 109 -8.08 -17.42 4.24
C GLY A 109 -8.57 -17.03 5.64
N VAL A 110 -9.29 -15.91 5.74
CA VAL A 110 -9.76 -15.35 7.01
C VAL A 110 -11.25 -15.60 7.20
N GLN A 111 -11.70 -15.61 8.45
CA GLN A 111 -13.12 -15.71 8.75
C GLN A 111 -13.83 -14.41 8.33
N PRO A 112 -15.03 -14.48 7.75
CA PRO A 112 -15.79 -13.30 7.40
C PRO A 112 -16.25 -12.58 8.67
N ASP A 113 -15.64 -11.44 8.94
CA ASP A 113 -16.15 -10.53 9.95
C ASP A 113 -17.34 -9.75 9.40
N ALA A 114 -18.52 -9.93 9.99
CA ALA A 114 -19.70 -9.15 9.65
C ALA A 114 -19.50 -7.66 10.04
N ASN A 115 -20.05 -6.76 9.24
CA ASN A 115 -20.15 -5.33 9.52
C ASN A 115 -18.80 -4.61 9.75
N THR A 116 -17.72 -5.09 9.15
CA THR A 116 -16.43 -4.37 9.18
C THR A 116 -15.96 -4.10 7.77
N ASP A 117 -15.72 -2.83 7.48
CA ASP A 117 -15.11 -2.43 6.20
C ASP A 117 -13.71 -3.02 6.09
N LYS A 118 -13.42 -3.60 4.92
CA LYS A 118 -12.12 -4.17 4.60
C LYS A 118 -11.65 -3.64 3.25
N ALA A 119 -10.35 -3.49 3.11
CA ALA A 119 -9.72 -2.96 1.91
C ALA A 119 -8.36 -3.60 1.69
N CYS A 120 -7.93 -3.58 0.43
CA CYS A 120 -6.63 -4.06 0.00
C CYS A 120 -5.71 -2.91 -0.38
N SER A 121 -4.44 -3.08 -0.06
CA SER A 121 -3.36 -2.24 -0.56
C SER A 121 -2.20 -3.11 -1.00
N PHE A 122 -1.49 -2.73 -2.05
CA PHE A 122 -0.23 -3.38 -2.41
C PHE A 122 0.94 -2.49 -2.00
N TYR A 123 2.10 -3.12 -1.78
CA TYR A 123 3.35 -2.45 -1.52
C TYR A 123 4.08 -2.20 -2.84
N ASN A 124 4.26 -0.94 -3.19
CA ASN A 124 4.92 -0.54 -4.42
C ASN A 124 6.45 -0.67 -4.34
#